data_AF-A0A968LPM5-F1
#
_entry.id   AF-A0A968LPM5-F1
#
_cell.length_a   1.000
_cell.length_b   1.000
_cell.length_c   1.000
_cell.angle_alpha   90.00
_cell.angle_beta   90.00
_cell.angle_gamma   90.00
#
_symmetry.space_group_name_H-M   'P 1'
#
loop_
_entity.id
_entity.type
_entity.pdbx_description
1 polymer ?
#
loop_
_entity_poly.entity_id
_entity_poly.type
_entity_poly.pdbx_seq_one_letter_code
_entity_poly.pdbx_strand_id
1 'polypeptide(L)' 'MSSTDPVVRRFLGLEGTSGKGLGLSADFAVDIIKAVGNYKEIFDRNLGPKTKLNLPRRQNANYEQGGLLYAPPFR' A
#
# COMPACT_ATOMS: atom_id res chain seq x y z
N MET A 1 -13.62 -0.47 8.88
CA MET A 1 -12.90 0.38 7.92
C MET A 1 -13.94 1.15 7.12
N SER A 2 -14.20 2.42 7.44
CA SER A 2 -15.13 3.28 6.69
C SER A 2 -14.47 4.63 6.45
N SER A 3 -14.47 5.10 5.20
CA SER A 3 -13.94 6.40 4.76
C SER A 3 -14.99 7.12 3.92
N THR A 4 -14.94 8.45 3.89
CA THR A 4 -15.73 9.31 2.99
C THR A 4 -14.97 9.67 1.72
N ASP A 5 -13.66 9.43 1.67
CA ASP A 5 -12.83 9.69 0.48
C ASP A 5 -13.12 8.63 -0.61
N PRO A 6 -13.60 9.03 -1.80
CA PRO A 6 -13.91 8.11 -2.89
C PRO A 6 -12.72 7.25 -3.33
N VAL A 7 -11.50 7.78 -3.29
CA VAL A 7 -10.27 7.05 -3.66
C VAL A 7 -10.03 5.92 -2.66
N VAL A 8 -10.15 6.22 -1.36
CA VAL A 8 -9.99 5.22 -0.30
C VAL A 8 -11.11 4.18 -0.37
N ARG A 9 -12.36 4.59 -0.59
CA ARG A 9 -13.49 3.65 -0.70
C ARG A 9 -13.33 2.68 -1.86
N ARG A 10 -12.88 3.16 -3.02
CA ARG A 10 -12.60 2.33 -4.19
C ARG A 10 -11.43 1.39 -3.97
N PHE A 11 -10.36 1.88 -3.34
CA PHE A 11 -9.21 1.06 -2.98
C PHE A 11 -9.58 -0.07 -2.01
N LEU A 12 -10.47 0.20 -1.04
CA LEU A 12 -10.96 -0.78 -0.07
C LEU A 12 -12.03 -1.72 -0.63
N GLY A 13 -12.42 -1.60 -1.92
CA GLY A 13 -13.45 -2.43 -2.52
C GLY A 13 -14.88 -2.10 -2.05
N LEU A 14 -15.09 -0.96 -1.38
CA LEU A 14 -16.41 -0.51 -0.94
C LEU A 14 -17.23 0.08 -2.10
N GLU A 15 -16.56 0.50 -3.18
CA GLU A 15 -17.16 1.04 -4.39
C GLU A 15 -16.41 0.54 -5.64
N GLY A 16 -17.15 0.20 -6.70
CA GLY A 16 -16.59 -0.26 -7.97
C GLY A 16 -16.24 -1.76 -8.01
N THR A 17 -15.51 -2.16 -9.05
CA THR A 17 -15.18 -3.57 -9.37
C THR A 17 -13.67 -3.83 -9.50
N SER A 18 -12.82 -3.03 -8.85
CA SER A 18 -11.39 -2.97 -9.12
C SER A 18 -10.63 -4.30 -9.03
N GLY A 19 -11.09 -5.28 -8.24
CA GLY A 19 -10.52 -6.63 -8.20
C GLY A 19 -10.90 -7.54 -9.38
N LYS A 20 -12.06 -7.31 -10.02
CA LYS A 20 -12.59 -8.21 -11.06
C LYS A 20 -11.70 -8.29 -12.29
N GLY A 21 -11.11 -7.18 -12.72
CA GLY A 21 -10.19 -7.15 -13.86
C GLY A 21 -8.91 -7.96 -13.63
N LEU A 22 -8.57 -8.22 -12.36
CA LEU A 22 -7.43 -9.03 -11.94
C LEU A 22 -7.82 -10.47 -11.57
N GLY A 23 -9.10 -10.84 -11.68
CA GLY A 23 -9.61 -12.14 -11.23
C GLY A 23 -9.64 -12.30 -9.70
N LEU A 24 -9.63 -11.19 -8.95
CA LEU A 24 -9.60 -11.15 -7.49
C LEU A 24 -10.92 -10.63 -6.91
N SER A 25 -11.11 -10.82 -5.60
CA SER A 25 -12.20 -10.19 -4.85
C SER A 25 -12.07 -8.66 -4.88
N ALA A 26 -13.19 -7.94 -4.73
CA ALA A 26 -13.16 -6.47 -4.75
C ALA A 26 -12.34 -5.88 -3.61
N ASP A 27 -12.25 -6.58 -2.49
CA ASP A 27 -11.55 -6.20 -1.26
C ASP A 27 -10.13 -6.77 -1.15
N PHE A 28 -9.55 -7.33 -2.22
CA PHE A 28 -8.22 -7.96 -2.18
C PHE A 28 -7.11 -7.06 -1.57
N ALA A 29 -7.19 -5.74 -1.77
CA ALA A 29 -6.25 -4.79 -1.17
C ALA A 29 -6.35 -4.75 0.35
N VAL A 30 -7.57 -4.91 0.89
CA VAL A 30 -7.81 -5.05 2.34
C VAL A 30 -7.16 -6.31 2.86
N ASP A 31 -7.30 -7.43 2.14
CA ASP A 31 -6.70 -8.71 2.53
C ASP A 31 -5.18 -8.62 2.55
N ILE A 32 -4.56 -7.98 1.55
CA ILE A 32 -3.11 -7.73 1.51
C ILE A 32 -2.67 -6.90 2.71
N ILE A 33 -3.33 -5.77 2.99
CA ILE A 33 -2.95 -4.89 4.11
C ILE A 33 -3.12 -5.61 5.45
N LYS A 34 -4.18 -6.40 5.62
CA LYS A 34 -4.36 -7.21 6.83
C LYS A 34 -3.28 -8.27 6.99
N ALA A 35 -2.88 -8.92 5.90
CA ALA A 35 -1.91 -10.01 5.94
C ALA A 35 -0.48 -9.50 6.18
N VAL A 36 -0.07 -8.42 5.51
CA VAL A 36 1.34 -7.99 5.51
C VAL A 36 1.56 -6.52 5.83
N GLY A 37 0.52 -5.70 5.92
CA GLY A 37 0.65 -4.24 6.08
C GLY A 37 1.00 -3.54 4.77
N ASN A 38 1.13 -2.21 4.84
CA ASN A 38 1.54 -1.39 3.71
C ASN A 38 3.07 -1.44 3.50
N TYR A 39 3.54 -0.89 2.38
CA TYR A 39 4.96 -0.90 2.01
C TYR A 39 5.88 -0.33 3.10
N LYS A 40 5.46 0.73 3.80
CA LYS A 40 6.29 1.33 4.85
C LYS A 40 6.46 0.38 6.04
N GLU A 41 5.38 -0.27 6.45
CA GLU A 41 5.40 -1.24 7.55
C GLU A 41 6.29 -2.44 7.21
N ILE A 42 6.18 -2.95 5.98
CA ILE A 42 7.01 -4.05 5.48
C ILE A 42 8.49 -3.66 5.46
N PHE A 43 8.83 -2.48 4.92
CA PHE A 43 10.22 -2.03 4.87
C PHE A 43 10.78 -1.85 6.28
N ASP A 44 10.04 -1.16 7.16
CA ASP A 44 10.54 -0.78 8.47
C ASP A 44 10.80 -1.99 9.37
N ARG A 45 9.98 -3.06 9.26
CA ARG A 45 10.17 -4.29 10.06
C ARG A 45 11.26 -5.22 9.54
N ASN A 46 11.60 -5.15 8.25
CA ASN A 46 12.55 -6.09 7.62
C ASN A 46 13.92 -5.46 7.35
N LEU A 47 13.96 -4.19 6.95
CA LEU A 47 15.16 -3.49 6.48
C LEU A 47 15.45 -2.21 7.25
N GLY A 48 14.43 -1.62 7.87
CA GLY A 48 14.51 -0.27 8.44
C GLY A 48 15.42 -0.12 9.65
N PRO A 49 15.46 1.09 10.25
CA PRO A 49 16.41 1.44 11.31
C PRO A 49 16.32 0.59 12.59
N LYS A 50 15.17 -0.06 12.81
CA LYS A 50 14.93 -0.94 13.96
C LYS A 50 15.40 -2.38 13.74
N THR A 51 15.98 -2.67 12.58
CA THR A 51 16.48 -4.00 12.21
C THR A 51 18.01 -4.03 12.24
N LYS A 52 18.61 -5.23 12.20
CA LYS A 52 20.07 -5.38 12.13
C LYS A 52 20.69 -4.74 10.89
N LEU A 53 19.92 -4.58 9.81
CA LEU A 53 20.38 -3.97 8.57
C LEU A 53 20.44 -2.44 8.66
N ASN A 54 19.59 -1.83 9.49
CA ASN A 54 19.55 -0.39 9.75
C ASN A 54 19.59 0.46 8.47
N LEU A 55 18.82 0.08 7.44
CA LEU A 55 18.84 0.77 6.16
C LEU A 55 17.93 2.00 6.18
N PRO A 56 18.43 3.18 5.79
CA PRO A 56 17.58 4.32 5.50
C PRO A 56 16.79 4.09 4.21
N ARG A 57 15.64 4.75 4.06
CA ARG A 57 14.74 4.56 2.91
C ARG A 57 15.36 4.92 1.57
N ARG A 58 16.08 6.06 1.51
CA ARG A 58 16.71 6.56 0.26
C ARG A 58 15.72 6.48 -0.91
N GLN A 59 16.11 5.86 -2.02
CA GLN A 59 15.29 5.66 -3.21
C GLN A 59 13.97 4.87 -2.94
N ASN A 60 13.89 4.09 -1.86
CA ASN A 60 12.68 3.37 -1.45
C ASN A 60 11.69 4.24 -0.64
N ALA A 61 11.94 5.53 -0.49
CA ALA A 61 10.93 6.48 0.02
C ALA A 61 9.83 6.71 -1.02
N ASN A 62 8.69 7.24 -0.57
CA ASN A 62 7.65 7.71 -1.48
C ASN A 62 8.20 8.86 -2.34
N TYR A 63 7.75 8.97 -3.60
CA TYR A 63 8.14 10.06 -4.49
C TYR A 63 7.95 11.46 -3.89
N GLU A 64 6.88 11.68 -3.11
CA GLU A 64 6.61 12.96 -2.41
C GLU A 64 7.62 13.24 -1.29
N GLN A 65 8.32 12.21 -0.84
CA GLN A 65 9.35 12.26 0.19
C GLN A 65 10.77 12.19 -0.42
N GLY A 66 10.91 12.45 -1.72
CA GLY A 66 12.20 12.46 -2.43
C GLY A 66 12.72 11.07 -2.81
N GLY A 67 11.89 10.03 -2.73
CA GLY A 67 12.23 8.70 -3.23
C GLY A 67 11.74 8.45 -4.65
N LEU A 68 11.78 7.18 -5.07
CA LEU A 68 11.36 6.74 -6.41
C LEU A 68 10.09 5.89 -6.37
N LEU A 69 9.55 5.59 -5.18
CA LEU A 69 8.35 4.76 -5.06
C LEU A 69 7.11 5.60 -5.41
N TYR A 70 6.53 5.30 -6.57
CA TYR A 70 5.29 5.87 -7.06
C TYR A 70 4.26 4.76 -7.29
N ALA A 71 3.10 4.87 -6.63
CA ALA A 71 1.99 3.95 -6.88
C ALA A 71 1.10 4.53 -8.00
N PRO A 72 0.87 3.79 -9.10
CA PRO A 72 -0.08 4.21 -10.11
C PRO A 72 -1.46 4.48 -9.48
N PRO A 73 -2.19 5.50 -9.96
CA PRO A 73 -3.48 5.85 -9.38
C PRO A 73 -4.50 4.72 -9.57
N PHE A 74 -5.21 4.38 -8.49
CA PHE A 74 -6.27 3.37 -8.49
C PHE A 74 -7.57 4.01 -9.01
N ARG A 75 -7.82 3.91 -10.32
CA ARG A 75 -8.93 4.57 -11.04
C ARG A 75 -9.71 3.64 -11.95
#